data_AF-A0A960M2R8-F1
#
_entry.id   AF-A0A960M2R8-F1
#
_cell.length_a   1.000
_cell.length_b   1.000
_cell.length_c   1.000
_cell.angle_alpha   90.00
_cell.angle_beta   90.00
_cell.angle_gamma   90.00
#
_symmetry.space_group_name_H-M   'P 1'
#
loop_
_entity.id
_entity.type
_entity.pdbx_description
1 polymer ?
#
loop_
_entity_poly.entity_id
_entity_poly.type
_entity_poly.pdbx_seq_one_letter_code
_entity_poly.pdbx_strand_id
1 'polypeptide(L)'
;LYVANTANDGGSTLFGVNFADGRIKGYGLKIAGRDKTFLVMCVQENTSYGVNSFIDNGDSTITDNATGLMWVQDDSGEALNWQEALAWVAQKNSEKYLGYDDWRLPNAKELQSLVDYSRSPATTNSAAIDPLFNATGITNNANQADYPFYWTSTTHLKWVGINDQAVYIAFGRAMGYLDNIWQDVHGAGAQRSDPKSGNPADYPTGHGPQG
;
A
#
# COMPACT_ATOMS: atom_id res chain seq x y z
N LEU A 1 12.38 10.91 -5.73
CA LEU A 1 13.33 9.82 -5.36
C LEU A 1 12.61 8.96 -4.31
N TYR A 2 12.65 7.64 -4.40
CA TYR A 2 12.05 6.75 -3.39
C TYR A 2 12.88 6.78 -2.10
N VAL A 3 12.25 6.93 -0.93
CA VAL A 3 12.96 7.16 0.35
C VAL A 3 12.78 6.06 1.40
N ALA A 4 12.23 4.88 1.10
CA ALA A 4 12.07 3.86 2.15
C ALA A 4 13.41 3.21 2.56
N ASN A 5 13.57 2.94 3.86
CA ASN A 5 14.68 2.17 4.42
C ASN A 5 14.18 0.77 4.77
N THR A 6 14.54 -0.23 3.96
CA THR A 6 14.09 -1.60 4.17
C THR A 6 15.20 -2.43 4.81
N ALA A 7 14.86 -3.31 5.75
CA ALA A 7 15.78 -4.24 6.38
C ALA A 7 17.07 -3.59 6.95
N ASN A 8 16.98 -2.31 7.36
CA ASN A 8 18.11 -1.50 7.83
C ASN A 8 19.28 -1.42 6.84
N ASP A 9 19.03 -1.52 5.53
CA ASP A 9 20.05 -1.47 4.48
C ASP A 9 20.57 -0.04 4.20
N GLY A 10 20.10 0.95 4.96
CA GLY A 10 20.46 2.36 4.78
C GLY A 10 19.72 3.02 3.63
N GLY A 11 18.60 2.46 3.17
CA GLY A 11 17.77 3.00 2.08
C GLY A 11 18.25 2.60 0.69
N SER A 12 19.09 1.56 0.59
CA SER A 12 19.68 1.12 -0.69
C SER A 12 18.87 -0.04 -1.28
N THR A 13 17.69 0.26 -1.82
CA THR A 13 16.90 -0.70 -2.61
C THR A 13 16.74 -0.27 -4.06
N LEU A 14 16.57 -1.26 -4.94
CA LEU A 14 15.98 -1.04 -6.25
C LEU A 14 14.45 -1.03 -6.08
N PHE A 15 13.79 0.08 -6.34
CA PHE A 15 12.33 0.12 -6.42
C PHE A 15 11.87 -0.19 -7.84
N GLY A 16 10.91 -1.10 -8.02
CA GLY A 16 10.46 -1.45 -9.36
C GLY A 16 9.24 -2.37 -9.39
N VAL A 17 8.75 -2.59 -10.61
CA VAL A 17 7.65 -3.52 -10.89
C VAL A 17 8.24 -4.86 -11.30
N ASN A 18 7.86 -5.94 -10.62
CA ASN A 18 8.20 -7.29 -11.06
C ASN A 18 7.25 -7.72 -12.18
N PHE A 19 7.80 -7.96 -13.37
CA PHE A 19 7.02 -8.35 -14.55
C PHE A 19 6.35 -9.72 -14.43
N ALA A 20 6.84 -10.60 -13.55
CA ALA A 20 6.28 -11.94 -13.37
C ALA A 20 4.98 -11.94 -12.56
N ASP A 21 4.81 -10.99 -11.62
CA ASP A 21 3.68 -10.97 -10.70
C ASP A 21 3.00 -9.61 -10.54
N GLY A 22 3.50 -8.58 -11.22
CA GLY A 22 2.96 -7.22 -11.21
C GLY A 22 3.16 -6.45 -9.91
N ARG A 23 3.95 -6.97 -8.96
CA ARG A 23 4.15 -6.30 -7.66
C ARG A 23 5.17 -5.17 -7.74
N ILE A 24 4.83 -4.06 -7.09
CA ILE A 24 5.67 -2.88 -6.94
C ILE A 24 6.24 -2.87 -5.52
N LYS A 25 7.55 -2.90 -5.36
CA LYS A 25 8.21 -2.96 -4.04
C LYS A 25 9.69 -2.62 -4.11
N GLY A 26 10.27 -2.37 -2.93
CA GLY A 26 11.72 -2.35 -2.75
C GLY A 26 12.32 -3.76 -2.86
N TYR A 27 13.39 -3.88 -3.66
CA TYR A 27 14.23 -5.06 -3.77
C TYR A 27 15.61 -4.78 -3.20
N GLY A 28 16.00 -5.54 -2.18
CA GLY A 28 17.37 -5.51 -1.64
C GLY A 28 18.41 -5.81 -2.72
N LEU A 29 19.55 -5.11 -2.64
CA LEU A 29 20.61 -5.17 -3.66
C LEU A 29 21.55 -6.38 -3.52
N LYS A 30 21.43 -7.16 -2.45
CA LYS A 30 22.27 -8.32 -2.18
C LYS A 30 21.46 -9.60 -2.01
N ILE A 31 22.05 -10.74 -2.39
CA ILE A 31 21.54 -12.08 -2.12
C ILE A 31 22.70 -12.95 -1.62
N ALA A 32 22.53 -13.59 -0.45
CA ALA A 32 23.56 -14.40 0.20
C ALA A 32 24.94 -13.69 0.28
N GLY A 33 24.94 -12.40 0.64
CA GLY A 33 26.16 -11.58 0.78
C GLY A 33 26.80 -11.10 -0.53
N ARG A 34 26.24 -11.45 -1.69
CA ARG A 34 26.74 -11.05 -3.02
C ARG A 34 25.81 -10.03 -3.66
N ASP A 35 26.35 -9.17 -4.52
CA ASP A 35 25.55 -8.21 -5.27
C ASP A 35 24.61 -8.94 -6.23
N LYS A 36 23.35 -8.52 -6.26
CA LYS A 36 22.29 -9.11 -7.06
C LYS A 36 22.29 -8.48 -8.45
N THR A 37 22.31 -9.31 -9.49
CA THR A 37 22.08 -8.84 -10.86
C THR A 37 20.57 -8.77 -11.13
N PHE A 38 20.11 -7.64 -11.66
CA PHE A 38 18.72 -7.42 -12.05
C PHE A 38 18.60 -7.40 -13.57
N LEU A 39 17.63 -8.14 -14.10
CA LEU A 39 17.17 -7.99 -15.48
C LEU A 39 16.09 -6.90 -15.48
N VAL A 40 16.41 -5.74 -16.05
CA VAL A 40 15.53 -4.57 -16.04
C VAL A 40 15.07 -4.22 -17.44
N MET A 41 13.80 -3.81 -17.56
CA MET A 41 13.28 -3.12 -18.73
C MET A 41 13.11 -1.66 -18.36
N CYS A 42 13.95 -0.79 -18.92
CA CYS A 42 13.78 0.64 -18.77
C CYS A 42 12.58 1.07 -19.61
N VAL A 43 11.53 1.57 -18.97
CA VAL A 43 10.41 2.20 -19.66
C VAL A 43 10.72 3.68 -19.88
N GLN A 44 10.29 4.23 -21.02
CA GLN A 44 10.53 5.63 -21.38
C GLN A 44 9.94 6.58 -20.34
N GLU A 45 10.67 7.67 -20.07
CA GLU A 45 10.31 8.69 -19.09
C GLU A 45 8.89 9.23 -19.32
N ASN A 46 8.02 9.06 -18.32
CA ASN A 46 6.82 9.87 -18.18
C ASN A 46 6.98 10.65 -16.86
N THR A 47 7.60 11.82 -16.93
CA THR A 47 7.81 12.70 -15.77
C THR A 47 6.50 13.25 -15.20
N SER A 48 5.38 13.10 -15.92
CA SER A 48 4.05 13.51 -15.46
C SER A 48 3.34 12.41 -14.67
N TYR A 49 3.69 11.14 -14.89
CA TYR A 49 3.08 10.03 -14.16
C TYR A 49 3.56 10.01 -12.71
N GLY A 50 2.62 10.03 -11.76
CA GLY A 50 2.91 10.09 -10.32
C GLY A 50 3.09 11.51 -9.77
N VAL A 51 2.79 12.55 -10.55
CA VAL A 51 2.60 13.90 -9.99
C VAL A 51 1.15 14.02 -9.52
N ASN A 52 0.95 13.92 -8.21
CA ASN A 52 -0.35 14.12 -7.59
C ASN A 52 -0.82 15.56 -7.77
N SER A 53 -2.11 15.75 -8.03
CA SER A 53 -2.72 17.07 -8.15
C SER A 53 -4.03 17.12 -7.36
N PHE A 54 -3.88 17.22 -6.04
CA PHE A 54 -4.99 17.20 -5.10
C PHE A 54 -5.54 18.60 -4.82
N ILE A 55 -6.86 18.70 -4.69
CA ILE A 55 -7.59 19.89 -4.23
C ILE A 55 -8.50 19.45 -3.09
N ASP A 56 -8.35 20.08 -1.93
CA ASP A 56 -9.29 19.97 -0.83
C ASP A 56 -10.58 20.74 -1.17
N ASN A 57 -11.72 20.05 -1.15
CA ASN A 57 -13.02 20.63 -1.44
C ASN A 57 -13.67 21.31 -0.21
N GLY A 58 -13.09 21.17 0.98
CA GLY A 58 -13.59 21.74 2.23
C GLY A 58 -14.82 21.02 2.81
N ASP A 59 -15.14 19.83 2.30
CA ASP A 59 -16.31 19.02 2.64
C ASP A 59 -15.94 17.56 2.97
N SER A 60 -14.69 17.35 3.43
CA SER A 60 -14.10 16.02 3.66
C SER A 60 -13.87 15.18 2.40
N THR A 61 -13.91 15.80 1.21
CA THR A 61 -13.48 15.18 -0.04
C THR A 61 -12.25 15.86 -0.64
N ILE A 62 -11.50 15.10 -1.44
CA ILE A 62 -10.34 15.57 -2.21
C ILE A 62 -10.56 15.27 -3.68
N THR A 63 -10.43 16.26 -4.54
CA THR A 63 -10.38 16.06 -6.00
C THR A 63 -8.95 15.79 -6.45
N ASP A 64 -8.75 14.71 -7.19
CA ASP A 64 -7.49 14.37 -7.85
C ASP A 64 -7.57 14.66 -9.35
N ASN A 65 -7.01 15.79 -9.78
CA ASN A 65 -7.02 16.18 -11.20
C ASN A 65 -6.14 15.28 -12.08
N ALA A 66 -5.20 14.51 -11.51
CA ALA A 66 -4.34 13.63 -12.29
C ALA A 66 -5.09 12.37 -12.75
N THR A 67 -6.01 11.86 -11.93
CA THR A 67 -6.81 10.66 -12.24
C THR A 67 -8.26 10.97 -12.62
N GLY A 68 -8.75 12.18 -12.29
CA GLY A 68 -10.16 12.55 -12.41
C GLY A 68 -11.04 11.90 -11.34
N LEU A 69 -10.45 11.33 -10.29
CA LEU A 69 -11.16 10.72 -9.17
C LEU A 69 -11.40 11.73 -8.06
N MET A 70 -12.34 11.39 -7.19
CA MET A 70 -12.58 12.06 -5.91
C MET A 70 -12.40 11.05 -4.79
N TRP A 71 -11.79 11.50 -3.70
CA TRP A 71 -11.42 10.67 -2.56
C TRP A 71 -12.09 11.21 -1.29
N VAL A 72 -12.36 10.30 -0.36
CA VAL A 72 -12.66 10.67 1.03
C VAL A 72 -11.35 11.05 1.72
N GLN A 73 -11.35 12.11 2.52
CA GLN A 73 -10.17 12.55 3.29
C GLN A 73 -9.78 11.56 4.39
N ASP A 74 -10.78 11.05 5.10
CA ASP A 74 -10.61 10.10 6.20
C ASP A 74 -10.57 8.65 5.70
N ASP A 75 -9.74 7.82 6.34
CA ASP A 75 -9.81 6.37 6.18
C ASP A 75 -10.92 5.74 7.05
N SER A 76 -10.97 4.40 7.09
CA SER A 76 -11.99 3.68 7.87
C SER A 76 -11.86 3.87 9.38
N GLY A 77 -10.73 4.37 9.89
CA GLY A 77 -10.43 4.52 11.31
C GLY A 77 -10.19 3.21 12.07
N GLU A 78 -10.49 2.07 11.44
CA GLU A 78 -10.33 0.73 12.01
C GLU A 78 -9.80 -0.27 10.97
N ALA A 79 -9.22 -1.36 11.47
CA ALA A 79 -8.71 -2.44 10.63
C ALA A 79 -9.87 -3.30 10.13
N LEU A 80 -9.99 -3.41 8.81
CA LEU A 80 -11.01 -4.21 8.13
C LEU A 80 -10.33 -5.31 7.31
N ASN A 81 -10.88 -6.52 7.31
CA ASN A 81 -10.58 -7.49 6.27
C ASN A 81 -11.20 -7.04 4.93
N TRP A 82 -10.86 -7.72 3.84
CA TRP A 82 -11.28 -7.28 2.50
C TRP A 82 -12.81 -7.29 2.31
N GLN A 83 -13.52 -8.29 2.86
CA GLN A 83 -14.98 -8.35 2.80
C GLN A 83 -15.63 -7.25 3.64
N GLU A 84 -15.08 -6.96 4.81
CA GLU A 84 -15.52 -5.87 5.68
C GLU A 84 -15.30 -4.51 5.01
N ALA A 85 -14.19 -4.32 4.29
CA ALA A 85 -13.94 -3.08 3.53
C ALA A 85 -14.98 -2.88 2.42
N LEU A 86 -15.39 -3.93 1.71
CA LEU A 86 -16.48 -3.86 0.73
C LEU A 86 -17.83 -3.56 1.39
N ALA A 87 -18.11 -4.17 2.55
CA ALA A 87 -19.33 -3.93 3.31
C ALA A 87 -19.38 -2.49 3.83
N TRP A 88 -18.25 -1.95 4.31
CA TRP A 88 -18.13 -0.57 4.75
C TRP A 88 -18.45 0.41 3.61
N VAL A 89 -17.89 0.20 2.41
CA VAL A 89 -18.22 1.02 1.23
C VAL A 89 -19.71 0.93 0.89
N ALA A 90 -20.29 -0.27 0.88
CA ALA A 90 -21.70 -0.45 0.58
C ALA A 90 -22.60 0.28 1.60
N GLN A 91 -22.19 0.28 2.88
CA GLN A 91 -22.85 1.04 3.93
C GLN A 91 -22.75 2.54 3.69
N LYS A 92 -21.56 3.07 3.34
CA LYS A 92 -21.38 4.50 3.03
C LYS A 92 -22.23 4.98 1.87
N ASN A 93 -22.42 4.14 0.85
CA ASN A 93 -23.34 4.44 -0.24
C ASN A 93 -24.80 4.46 0.20
N SER A 94 -25.22 3.49 1.02
CA SER A 94 -26.57 3.47 1.61
C SER A 94 -26.85 4.70 2.48
N GLU A 95 -25.83 5.23 3.13
CA GLU A 95 -25.89 6.44 3.98
C GLU A 95 -25.83 7.75 3.20
N LYS A 96 -25.56 7.72 1.88
CA LYS A 96 -25.20 8.89 1.07
C LYS A 96 -24.06 9.70 1.71
N TYR A 97 -23.04 9.00 2.17
CA TYR A 97 -21.93 9.58 2.89
C TYR A 97 -21.28 10.72 2.09
N LEU A 98 -21.10 11.87 2.75
CA LEU A 98 -20.63 13.13 2.14
C LEU A 98 -21.47 13.60 0.92
N GLY A 99 -22.73 13.16 0.82
CA GLY A 99 -23.64 13.54 -0.27
C GLY A 99 -23.59 12.64 -1.50
N TYR A 100 -22.74 11.61 -1.50
CA TYR A 100 -22.52 10.70 -2.63
C TYR A 100 -22.88 9.25 -2.28
N ASP A 101 -23.28 8.47 -3.28
CA ASP A 101 -23.68 7.06 -3.15
C ASP A 101 -22.99 6.12 -4.17
N ASP A 102 -21.91 6.60 -4.78
CA ASP A 102 -21.09 5.89 -5.78
C ASP A 102 -19.66 5.63 -5.31
N TRP A 103 -19.42 5.64 -3.98
CA TRP A 103 -18.14 5.26 -3.39
C TRP A 103 -17.78 3.82 -3.73
N ARG A 104 -16.49 3.56 -3.92
CA ARG A 104 -15.94 2.23 -4.22
C ARG A 104 -14.54 2.09 -3.66
N LEU A 105 -14.09 0.85 -3.46
CA LEU A 105 -12.66 0.59 -3.31
C LEU A 105 -11.94 0.91 -4.62
N PRO A 106 -10.81 1.64 -4.58
CA PRO A 106 -9.98 1.88 -5.75
C PRO A 106 -9.39 0.57 -6.28
N ASN A 107 -9.09 0.50 -7.57
CA ASN A 107 -8.26 -0.58 -8.08
C ASN A 107 -6.78 -0.35 -7.68
N ALA A 108 -5.92 -1.34 -7.88
CA ALA A 108 -4.53 -1.27 -7.45
C ALA A 108 -3.76 -0.08 -8.05
N LYS A 109 -4.04 0.31 -9.29
CA LYS A 109 -3.36 1.44 -9.94
C LYS A 109 -3.83 2.79 -9.37
N GLU A 110 -5.14 2.91 -9.15
CA GLU A 110 -5.74 4.12 -8.55
C GLU A 110 -5.29 4.32 -7.11
N LEU A 111 -5.16 3.24 -6.32
CA LEU A 111 -4.64 3.37 -4.96
C LEU A 111 -3.15 3.67 -4.97
N GLN A 112 -2.39 3.02 -5.86
CA GLN A 112 -0.95 3.26 -5.98
C GLN A 112 -0.65 4.69 -6.43
N SER A 113 -1.52 5.34 -7.22
CA SER A 113 -1.30 6.73 -7.62
C SER A 113 -1.36 7.71 -6.46
N LEU A 114 -1.95 7.35 -5.31
CA LEU A 114 -1.93 8.21 -4.12
C LEU A 114 -0.58 8.20 -3.38
N VAL A 115 0.30 7.24 -3.67
CA VAL A 115 1.55 7.09 -2.91
C VAL A 115 2.51 8.24 -3.20
N ASP A 116 2.90 8.95 -2.14
CA ASP A 116 4.01 9.89 -2.17
C ASP A 116 5.31 9.20 -1.78
N TYR A 117 6.09 8.83 -2.78
CA TYR A 117 7.37 8.13 -2.61
C TYR A 117 8.48 8.98 -1.99
N SER A 118 8.26 10.27 -1.76
CA SER A 118 9.17 11.14 -1.00
C SER A 118 8.92 11.10 0.51
N ARG A 119 7.89 10.36 0.95
CA ARG A 119 7.46 10.27 2.35
C ARG A 119 7.50 8.81 2.82
N SER A 120 7.87 8.60 4.08
CA SER A 120 7.75 7.29 4.73
C SER A 120 7.86 7.43 6.25
N PRO A 121 7.40 6.42 7.02
CA PRO A 121 7.58 6.41 8.47
C PRO A 121 9.03 6.50 8.90
N ALA A 122 9.97 5.98 8.09
CA ALA A 122 11.40 5.96 8.40
C ALA A 122 12.13 7.29 8.07
N THR A 123 11.57 8.14 7.20
CA THR A 123 12.29 9.33 6.70
C THR A 123 11.62 10.64 7.04
N THR A 124 10.29 10.68 6.97
CA THR A 124 9.50 11.89 7.22
C THR A 124 8.61 11.76 8.46
N ASN A 125 8.65 10.62 9.16
CA ASN A 125 7.75 10.29 10.27
C ASN A 125 6.26 10.49 9.89
N SER A 126 5.90 10.13 8.66
CA SER A 126 4.54 10.25 8.14
C SER A 126 4.16 9.06 7.26
N ALA A 127 2.88 8.88 6.99
CA ALA A 127 2.41 8.01 5.92
C ALA A 127 2.99 8.48 4.56
N ALA A 128 3.13 7.54 3.63
CA ALA A 128 3.55 7.78 2.24
C ALA A 128 2.38 8.29 1.37
N ILE A 129 1.69 9.32 1.84
CA ILE A 129 0.57 10.00 1.15
C ILE A 129 0.64 11.50 1.45
N ASP A 130 -0.02 12.29 0.61
CA ASP A 130 -0.16 13.74 0.79
C ASP A 130 -0.85 14.05 2.14
N PRO A 131 -0.37 15.06 2.92
CA PRO A 131 -0.98 15.46 4.19
C PRO A 131 -2.44 15.90 4.15
N LEU A 132 -3.03 16.12 2.97
CA LEU A 132 -4.48 16.33 2.84
C LEU A 132 -5.30 15.10 3.26
N PHE A 133 -4.71 13.90 3.21
CA PHE A 133 -5.36 12.66 3.63
C PHE A 133 -5.09 12.38 5.12
N ASN A 134 -6.15 12.02 5.84
CA ASN A 134 -6.07 11.66 7.25
C ASN A 134 -5.79 10.17 7.39
N ALA A 135 -4.51 9.81 7.34
CA ALA A 135 -4.06 8.44 7.60
C ALA A 135 -4.04 8.14 9.11
N THR A 136 -4.85 7.17 9.54
CA THR A 136 -4.91 6.75 10.95
C THR A 136 -3.57 6.20 11.42
N GLY A 137 -3.05 6.71 12.54
CA GLY A 137 -1.85 6.17 13.17
C GLY A 137 -2.10 4.82 13.84
N ILE A 138 -1.19 3.86 13.66
CA ILE A 138 -1.28 2.51 14.22
C ILE A 138 -0.01 2.13 14.98
N THR A 139 -0.09 1.04 15.73
CA THR A 139 1.08 0.34 16.28
C THR A 139 1.31 -0.94 15.47
N ASN A 140 2.48 -1.06 14.83
CA ASN A 140 2.80 -2.21 13.99
C ASN A 140 3.22 -3.45 14.81
N ASN A 141 3.47 -4.58 14.12
CA ASN A 141 3.84 -5.85 14.75
C ASN A 141 5.18 -5.82 15.51
N ALA A 142 6.02 -4.80 15.29
CA ALA A 142 7.26 -4.56 16.02
C ALA A 142 7.07 -3.58 17.22
N ASN A 143 5.83 -3.26 17.58
CA ASN A 143 5.47 -2.27 18.61
C ASN A 143 5.98 -0.85 18.31
N GLN A 144 5.99 -0.45 17.04
CA GLN A 144 6.41 0.87 16.60
C GLN A 144 5.21 1.67 16.07
N ALA A 145 5.27 3.00 16.22
CA ALA A 145 4.33 3.89 15.56
C ALA A 145 4.46 3.78 14.04
N ASP A 146 3.33 3.63 13.36
CA ASP A 146 3.26 3.37 11.93
C ASP A 146 1.93 3.83 11.33
N TYR A 147 1.74 3.53 10.05
CA TYR A 147 0.52 3.79 9.28
C TYR A 147 0.05 2.51 8.57
N PRO A 148 -1.25 2.38 8.27
CA PRO A 148 -1.81 1.14 7.75
C PRO A 148 -1.49 0.92 6.26
N PHE A 149 -2.00 -0.20 5.77
CA PHE A 149 -2.23 -0.42 4.35
C PHE A 149 -3.71 -0.24 4.04
N TYR A 150 -4.03 0.01 2.77
CA TYR A 150 -5.42 0.11 2.31
C TYR A 150 -5.72 -0.92 1.23
N TRP A 151 -6.92 -1.48 1.29
CA TRP A 151 -7.40 -2.48 0.35
C TRP A 151 -7.79 -1.87 -0.99
N THR A 152 -7.60 -2.67 -2.04
CA THR A 152 -8.07 -2.36 -3.39
C THR A 152 -9.22 -3.30 -3.77
N SER A 153 -9.97 -2.96 -4.82
CA SER A 153 -10.90 -3.88 -5.47
C SER A 153 -10.21 -4.92 -6.37
N THR A 154 -8.88 -4.86 -6.52
CA THR A 154 -8.11 -5.75 -7.40
C THR A 154 -7.84 -7.08 -6.74
N THR A 155 -8.10 -8.17 -7.47
CA THR A 155 -7.93 -9.54 -6.99
C THR A 155 -7.12 -10.36 -8.00
N HIS A 156 -6.53 -11.47 -7.56
CA HIS A 156 -5.80 -12.36 -8.47
C HIS A 156 -5.84 -13.82 -8.02
N LEU A 157 -5.50 -14.70 -8.97
CA LEU A 157 -5.31 -16.12 -8.73
C LEU A 157 -3.95 -16.37 -8.09
N LYS A 158 -3.90 -17.27 -7.09
CA LYS A 158 -2.66 -17.95 -6.73
C LYS A 158 -2.21 -18.85 -7.88
N TRP A 159 -0.93 -19.23 -7.89
CA TRP A 159 -0.41 -20.22 -8.85
C TRP A 159 -1.25 -21.51 -8.86
N VAL A 160 -1.76 -21.93 -7.70
CA VAL A 160 -2.63 -23.11 -7.55
C VAL A 160 -4.04 -22.93 -8.12
N GLY A 161 -4.34 -21.82 -8.81
CA GLY A 161 -5.63 -21.56 -9.46
C GLY A 161 -6.75 -21.10 -8.52
N ILE A 162 -6.42 -20.76 -7.28
CA ILE A 162 -7.41 -20.31 -6.27
C ILE A 162 -7.53 -18.79 -6.32
N ASN A 163 -8.75 -18.27 -6.49
CA ASN A 163 -9.07 -16.83 -6.54
C ASN A 163 -9.41 -16.26 -5.15
N ASP A 164 -8.50 -16.39 -4.20
CA ASP A 164 -8.74 -15.99 -2.81
C ASP A 164 -7.90 -14.78 -2.39
N GLN A 165 -7.15 -14.12 -3.29
CA GLN A 165 -6.27 -13.00 -2.93
C GLN A 165 -6.82 -11.64 -3.37
N ALA A 166 -6.71 -10.65 -2.49
CA ALA A 166 -6.95 -9.25 -2.78
C ALA A 166 -5.66 -8.45 -2.62
N VAL A 167 -5.51 -7.39 -3.42
CA VAL A 167 -4.34 -6.52 -3.38
C VAL A 167 -4.55 -5.39 -2.37
N TYR A 168 -3.51 -5.05 -1.62
CA TYR A 168 -3.42 -3.86 -0.79
C TYR A 168 -2.12 -3.09 -1.06
N ILE A 169 -2.13 -1.79 -0.76
CA ILE A 169 -0.95 -0.93 -0.84
C ILE A 169 -0.58 -0.45 0.57
N ALA A 170 0.68 -0.62 0.97
CA ALA A 170 1.18 -0.14 2.26
C ALA A 170 1.51 1.35 2.21
N PHE A 171 0.92 2.15 3.10
CA PHE A 171 1.25 3.58 3.25
C PHE A 171 2.17 3.83 4.46
N GLY A 172 2.19 2.92 5.43
CA GLY A 172 3.27 2.75 6.40
C GLY A 172 4.32 1.75 5.96
N ARG A 173 5.02 1.14 6.93
CA ARG A 173 6.05 0.12 6.66
C ARG A 173 5.43 -1.17 6.13
N ALA A 174 6.07 -1.81 5.16
CA ALA A 174 5.67 -3.12 4.66
C ALA A 174 6.34 -4.22 5.48
N MET A 175 5.75 -4.53 6.63
CA MET A 175 6.32 -5.44 7.63
C MET A 175 6.41 -6.89 7.11
N GLY A 176 7.49 -7.58 7.43
CA GLY A 176 7.66 -9.01 7.19
C GLY A 176 8.37 -9.67 8.37
N TYR A 177 8.06 -10.94 8.59
CA TYR A 177 8.68 -11.73 9.64
C TYR A 177 9.78 -12.62 9.05
N LEU A 178 11.03 -12.38 9.47
CA LEU A 178 12.21 -13.14 9.04
C LEU A 178 13.15 -13.31 10.23
N ASP A 179 13.77 -14.48 10.36
CA ASP A 179 14.76 -14.76 11.43
C ASP A 179 14.27 -14.41 12.84
N ASN A 180 12.98 -14.67 13.10
CA ASN A 180 12.26 -14.35 14.34
C ASN A 180 12.14 -12.85 14.68
N ILE A 181 12.26 -11.98 13.69
CA ILE A 181 12.19 -10.53 13.86
C ILE A 181 11.20 -9.93 12.85
N TRP A 182 10.40 -8.98 13.32
CA TRP A 182 9.59 -8.12 12.46
C TRP A 182 10.45 -6.97 11.93
N GLN A 183 10.44 -6.79 10.60
CA GLN A 183 11.18 -5.72 9.95
C GLN A 183 10.42 -5.20 8.73
N ASP A 184 10.65 -3.94 8.37
CA ASP A 184 10.16 -3.39 7.10
C ASP A 184 10.97 -3.99 5.94
N VAL A 185 10.36 -4.85 5.14
CA VAL A 185 11.06 -5.63 4.10
C VAL A 185 10.90 -5.03 2.71
N HIS A 186 9.87 -4.21 2.50
CA HIS A 186 9.52 -3.70 1.16
C HIS A 186 9.25 -2.19 1.11
N GLY A 187 9.16 -1.54 2.27
CA GLY A 187 8.98 -0.11 2.39
C GLY A 187 7.54 0.33 2.13
N ALA A 188 7.27 1.58 2.49
CA ALA A 188 6.03 2.24 2.11
C ALA A 188 5.89 2.30 0.57
N GLY A 189 4.65 2.26 0.10
CA GLY A 189 4.29 2.14 -1.31
C GLY A 189 4.35 0.73 -1.87
N ALA A 190 4.65 -0.29 -1.06
CA ALA A 190 4.66 -1.68 -1.52
C ALA A 190 3.25 -2.19 -1.84
N GLN A 191 3.10 -2.81 -3.01
CA GLN A 191 1.93 -3.57 -3.40
C GLN A 191 2.07 -5.02 -2.91
N ARG A 192 1.11 -5.46 -2.12
CA ARG A 192 1.04 -6.81 -1.55
C ARG A 192 -0.38 -7.37 -1.66
N SER A 193 -0.57 -8.56 -1.12
CA SER A 193 -1.86 -9.23 -1.18
C SER A 193 -2.02 -10.25 -0.09
N ASP A 194 -3.25 -10.32 0.41
CA ASP A 194 -3.66 -11.22 1.48
C ASP A 194 -4.98 -11.93 1.10
N PRO A 195 -5.34 -13.01 1.81
CA PRO A 195 -6.64 -13.66 1.65
C PRO A 195 -7.81 -12.66 1.77
N LYS A 196 -8.80 -12.80 0.86
CA LYS A 196 -10.04 -12.01 0.84
C LYS A 196 -10.90 -12.21 2.10
N SER A 197 -10.70 -13.32 2.79
CA SER A 197 -11.49 -13.76 3.94
C SER A 197 -10.64 -14.67 4.82
N GLY A 198 -11.01 -14.78 6.09
CA GLY A 198 -10.33 -15.63 7.06
C GLY A 198 -10.08 -14.87 8.35
N ASN A 199 -9.41 -15.52 9.31
CA ASN A 199 -9.03 -14.88 10.56
C ASN A 199 -7.54 -14.50 10.52
N PRO A 200 -7.18 -13.22 10.66
CA PRO A 200 -5.78 -12.81 10.77
C PRO A 200 -5.01 -13.53 11.88
N ALA A 201 -5.70 -13.98 12.94
CA ALA A 201 -5.10 -14.76 14.02
C ALA A 201 -4.55 -16.13 13.58
N ASP A 202 -5.01 -16.65 12.43
CA ASP A 202 -4.46 -17.88 11.82
C ASP A 202 -3.05 -17.66 11.23
N TYR A 203 -2.63 -16.40 11.10
CA TYR A 203 -1.35 -15.97 10.52
C TYR A 203 -0.56 -15.09 11.49
N PRO A 204 -0.19 -15.59 12.69
CA PRO A 204 0.44 -14.77 13.73
C PRO A 204 1.80 -14.16 13.33
N THR A 205 2.42 -14.68 12.26
CA THR A 205 3.68 -14.21 11.67
C THR A 205 3.59 -13.95 10.16
N GLY A 206 2.37 -13.86 9.61
CA GLY A 206 2.14 -13.73 8.17
C GLY A 206 2.63 -14.94 7.35
N HIS A 207 2.91 -14.73 6.07
CA HIS A 207 3.60 -15.69 5.18
C HIS A 207 5.08 -15.32 4.98
N GLY A 208 5.71 -14.77 6.03
CA GLY A 208 7.14 -14.48 6.09
C GLY A 208 7.53 -13.10 5.53
N PRO A 209 8.65 -12.97 4.80
CA PRO A 209 9.13 -11.66 4.33
C PRO A 209 8.31 -11.08 3.17
N GLN A 210 7.31 -11.81 2.65
CA GLN A 210 6.48 -11.33 1.53
C GLN A 210 5.10 -10.83 1.97
N GLY A 211 4.81 -10.87 3.27
CA GLY A 211 3.48 -10.63 3.82
C GLY A 211 2.86 -11.96 4.12
#